data_AF-A0A958N829-F1
#
_entry.id   AF-A0A958N829-F1
#
_cell.length_a   1.000
_cell.length_b   1.000
_cell.length_c   1.000
_cell.angle_alpha   90.00
_cell.angle_beta   90.00
_cell.angle_gamma   90.00
#
_symmetry.space_group_name_H-M   'P 1'
#
loop_
_entity.id
_entity.type
_entity.pdbx_description
1 polymer ?
#
loop_
_entity_poly.entity_id
_entity_poly.type
_entity_poly.pdbx_seq_one_letter_code
_entity_poly.pdbx_strand_id
1 'polypeptide(L)'
;MIQLANHRSDKEKGDPKVGGHPAACSSSMHILGALHLHVRSSFDHMAVKPHASPTDHSYNYLLDLLLDANLEKLDPQLAEKAMHGLRAFSQNGEPVFQSYHSAYDSDHHNFLPSGTVGIPPVNLGYLALAYLYAKEHGFKVPDAHFWALIGDSEFREGSMYEAMPDFAERELGNLTWIIDYNRQSLDGQRIVNKEIMGGNDNTRIRRTAEANGWEVIEVQHGSFRRELFGRKGGDEFQNFLEN
;
A
#
# COMPACT_ATOMS: atom_id res chain seq x y z
N MET A 1 -15.47 -8.64 2.33
CA MET A 1 -14.56 -9.56 3.04
C MET A 1 -14.55 -9.39 4.57
N ILE A 2 -14.07 -8.26 5.15
CA ILE A 2 -13.99 -8.07 6.63
C ILE A 2 -15.33 -8.33 7.34
N GLN A 3 -16.43 -7.80 6.79
CA GLN A 3 -17.77 -7.99 7.36
C GLN A 3 -18.13 -9.48 7.42
N LEU A 4 -17.90 -10.23 6.34
CA LEU A 4 -18.19 -11.67 6.26
C LEU A 4 -17.39 -12.44 7.31
N ALA A 5 -16.09 -12.17 7.42
CA ALA A 5 -15.21 -12.82 8.40
C ALA A 5 -15.67 -12.62 9.86
N ASN A 6 -16.28 -11.46 10.18
CA ASN A 6 -16.79 -11.18 11.53
C ASN A 6 -18.23 -11.67 11.78
N HIS A 7 -18.94 -12.12 10.74
CA HIS A 7 -20.35 -12.57 10.80
C HIS A 7 -20.50 -14.00 10.26
N ARG A 8 -19.51 -14.85 10.50
CA ARG A 8 -19.51 -16.26 10.11
C ARG A 8 -20.61 -17.04 10.84
N SER A 9 -21.24 -17.99 10.15
CA SER A 9 -22.36 -18.79 10.66
C SER A 9 -21.91 -19.87 11.65
N ASP A 10 -20.66 -20.29 11.60
CA ASP A 10 -20.01 -21.32 12.41
C ASP A 10 -19.33 -20.75 13.67
N LYS A 11 -19.63 -19.51 14.06
CA LYS A 11 -19.09 -18.88 15.26
C LYS A 11 -19.58 -19.58 16.53
N GLU A 12 -18.66 -20.06 17.35
CA GLU A 12 -18.98 -20.68 18.65
C GLU A 12 -18.96 -19.65 19.80
N LYS A 13 -19.63 -20.01 20.90
CA LYS A 13 -19.66 -19.18 22.11
C LYS A 13 -18.25 -19.13 22.73
N GLY A 14 -17.65 -17.96 22.74
CA GLY A 14 -16.29 -17.74 23.27
C GLY A 14 -15.28 -17.36 22.19
N ASP A 15 -15.64 -17.53 20.91
CA ASP A 15 -14.77 -17.16 19.80
C ASP A 15 -14.42 -15.67 19.82
N PRO A 16 -13.14 -15.32 19.62
CA PRO A 16 -12.73 -13.93 19.49
C PRO A 16 -13.31 -13.31 18.22
N LYS A 17 -13.41 -11.98 18.19
CA LYS A 17 -13.64 -11.25 16.94
C LYS A 17 -12.44 -11.47 16.01
N VAL A 18 -12.70 -11.73 14.74
CA VAL A 18 -11.66 -11.90 13.72
C VAL A 18 -10.92 -10.58 13.44
N GLY A 19 -11.63 -9.45 13.53
CA GLY A 19 -11.07 -8.11 13.34
C GLY A 19 -10.94 -7.73 11.87
N GLY A 20 -10.11 -6.72 11.59
CA GLY A 20 -9.90 -6.11 10.27
C GLY A 20 -9.95 -4.58 10.31
N HIS A 21 -9.46 -3.93 9.25
CA HIS A 21 -9.23 -2.48 9.22
C HIS A 21 -9.97 -1.81 8.06
N PRO A 22 -11.31 -1.64 8.15
CA PRO A 22 -12.10 -1.09 7.04
C PRO A 22 -11.73 0.35 6.69
N ALA A 23 -11.31 1.17 7.65
CA ALA A 23 -10.92 2.56 7.38
C ALA A 23 -9.65 2.65 6.51
N ALA A 24 -8.64 1.82 6.80
CA ALA A 24 -7.40 1.76 6.03
C ALA A 24 -7.62 1.23 4.60
N CYS A 25 -8.57 0.30 4.45
CA CYS A 25 -9.07 -0.18 3.17
C CYS A 25 -9.71 0.96 2.35
N SER A 26 -10.65 1.70 2.95
CA SER A 26 -11.37 2.79 2.27
C SER A 26 -10.45 3.92 1.81
N SER A 27 -9.44 4.31 2.60
CA SER A 27 -8.51 5.39 2.20
C SER A 27 -7.63 5.01 1.01
N SER A 28 -7.33 3.71 0.85
CA SER A 28 -6.46 3.19 -0.21
C SER A 28 -7.18 2.76 -1.48
N MET A 29 -8.51 2.66 -1.45
CA MET A 29 -9.31 2.11 -2.55
C MET A 29 -8.99 2.78 -3.91
N HIS A 30 -9.02 4.10 -3.99
CA HIS A 30 -8.75 4.80 -5.25
C HIS A 30 -7.29 4.69 -5.71
N ILE A 31 -6.34 4.65 -4.77
CA ILE A 31 -4.91 4.49 -5.08
C ILE A 31 -4.68 3.10 -5.67
N LEU A 32 -5.18 2.06 -4.99
CA LEU A 32 -5.11 0.68 -5.48
C LEU A 32 -5.84 0.50 -6.80
N GLY A 33 -6.99 1.15 -6.98
CA GLY A 33 -7.72 1.16 -8.25
C GLY A 33 -6.89 1.77 -9.39
N ALA A 34 -6.20 2.89 -9.16
CA ALA A 34 -5.31 3.47 -10.16
C ALA A 34 -4.13 2.53 -10.47
N LEU A 35 -3.51 1.93 -9.45
CA LEU A 35 -2.42 0.96 -9.62
C LEU A 35 -2.86 -0.23 -10.46
N HIS A 36 -3.86 -0.97 -9.99
CA HIS A 36 -4.29 -2.22 -10.63
C HIS A 36 -4.97 -2.04 -11.99
N LEU A 37 -5.72 -0.95 -12.20
CA LEU A 37 -6.54 -0.80 -13.40
C LEU A 37 -5.90 0.07 -14.48
N HIS A 38 -4.83 0.81 -14.17
CA HIS A 38 -4.27 1.79 -15.10
C HIS A 38 -2.75 1.72 -15.30
N VAL A 39 -1.96 1.54 -14.24
CA VAL A 39 -0.50 1.73 -14.35
C VAL A 39 0.34 0.47 -14.13
N ARG A 40 -0.11 -0.46 -13.28
CA ARG A 40 0.69 -1.62 -12.87
C ARG A 40 0.76 -2.66 -14.00
N SER A 41 1.97 -3.18 -14.25
CA SER A 41 2.20 -4.32 -15.15
C SER A 41 2.15 -5.68 -14.41
N SER A 42 2.12 -6.79 -15.15
CA SER A 42 2.18 -8.13 -14.55
C SER A 42 3.53 -8.46 -13.89
N PHE A 43 4.60 -7.75 -14.24
CA PHE A 43 5.94 -7.95 -13.67
C PHE A 43 6.26 -7.00 -12.51
N ASP A 44 5.38 -6.04 -12.24
CA ASP A 44 5.58 -5.07 -11.18
C ASP A 44 5.43 -5.71 -9.79
N HIS A 45 6.28 -5.25 -8.88
CA HIS A 45 6.30 -5.66 -7.48
C HIS A 45 5.57 -4.66 -6.61
N MET A 46 4.88 -5.18 -5.59
CA MET A 46 4.01 -4.41 -4.72
C MET A 46 4.35 -4.64 -3.25
N ALA A 47 4.49 -3.57 -2.49
CA ALA A 47 4.46 -3.57 -1.03
C ALA A 47 3.27 -2.71 -0.58
N VAL A 48 2.20 -3.34 -0.13
CA VAL A 48 0.97 -2.63 0.28
C VAL A 48 0.88 -2.61 1.79
N LYS A 49 0.58 -1.44 2.36
CA LYS A 49 0.40 -1.27 3.81
C LYS A 49 -0.52 -2.38 4.35
N PRO A 50 -0.14 -3.06 5.45
CA PRO A 50 -0.76 -4.32 5.86
C PRO A 50 -2.29 -4.26 5.95
N HIS A 51 -2.79 -3.18 6.56
CA HIS A 51 -4.20 -2.98 6.84
C HIS A 51 -5.09 -2.76 5.60
N ALA A 52 -4.51 -2.55 4.41
CA ALA A 52 -5.23 -2.43 3.15
C ALA A 52 -5.36 -3.76 2.40
N SER A 53 -4.75 -4.86 2.89
CA SER A 53 -4.77 -6.15 2.20
C SER A 53 -6.17 -6.62 1.79
N PRO A 54 -7.25 -6.43 2.60
CA PRO A 54 -8.56 -6.89 2.17
C PRO A 54 -9.11 -6.19 0.92
N THR A 55 -8.78 -4.92 0.71
CA THR A 55 -9.17 -4.20 -0.52
C THR A 55 -8.31 -4.65 -1.69
N ASP A 56 -7.03 -4.88 -1.45
CA ASP A 56 -6.09 -5.32 -2.48
C ASP A 56 -6.39 -6.74 -2.99
N HIS A 57 -6.62 -7.70 -2.08
CA HIS A 57 -7.10 -9.05 -2.42
C HIS A 57 -8.40 -9.00 -3.25
N SER A 58 -9.28 -8.03 -2.95
CA SER A 58 -10.52 -7.85 -3.72
C SER A 58 -10.25 -7.38 -5.15
N TYR A 59 -9.27 -6.51 -5.38
CA TYR A 59 -8.85 -6.14 -6.74
C TYR A 59 -8.24 -7.33 -7.48
N ASN A 60 -7.32 -8.07 -6.85
CA ASN A 60 -6.71 -9.26 -7.47
C ASN A 60 -7.76 -10.34 -7.81
N TYR A 61 -8.76 -10.55 -6.93
CA TYR A 61 -9.88 -11.45 -7.22
C TYR A 61 -10.74 -10.97 -8.40
N LEU A 62 -11.12 -9.69 -8.43
CA LEU A 62 -11.95 -9.13 -9.51
C LEU A 62 -11.23 -9.11 -10.87
N LEU A 63 -9.89 -9.05 -10.85
CA LEU A 63 -9.04 -9.14 -12.03
C LEU A 63 -8.64 -10.57 -12.39
N ASP A 64 -9.12 -11.57 -11.62
CA ASP A 64 -8.90 -12.99 -11.88
C ASP A 64 -7.41 -13.39 -11.83
N LEU A 65 -6.70 -12.80 -10.85
CA LEU A 65 -5.25 -12.92 -10.64
C LEU A 65 -4.86 -13.87 -9.50
N LEU A 66 -5.81 -14.63 -8.95
CA LEU A 66 -5.52 -15.58 -7.88
C LEU A 66 -4.84 -16.84 -8.44
N LEU A 67 -3.79 -17.28 -7.77
CA LEU A 67 -2.95 -18.41 -8.11
C LEU A 67 -2.92 -19.44 -6.98
N ASP A 68 -2.56 -20.66 -7.35
CA ASP A 68 -2.16 -21.72 -6.42
C ASP A 68 -0.65 -21.64 -6.10
N ALA A 69 -0.16 -22.56 -5.26
CA ALA A 69 1.25 -22.62 -4.87
C ALA A 69 2.21 -22.92 -6.03
N ASN A 70 1.73 -23.42 -7.16
CA ASN A 70 2.51 -23.69 -8.37
C ASN A 70 2.47 -22.52 -9.37
N LEU A 71 1.87 -21.39 -9.00
CA LEU A 71 1.61 -20.23 -9.86
C LEU A 71 0.64 -20.53 -11.01
N GLU A 72 -0.21 -21.55 -10.85
CA GLU A 72 -1.30 -21.81 -11.77
C GLU A 72 -2.55 -21.06 -11.33
N LYS A 73 -3.36 -20.63 -12.30
CA LYS A 73 -4.58 -19.90 -12.01
C LYS A 73 -5.53 -20.74 -11.15
N LEU A 74 -5.99 -20.14 -10.06
CA LEU A 74 -6.88 -20.80 -9.12
C LEU A 74 -8.26 -21.04 -9.75
N ASP A 75 -8.86 -22.20 -9.49
CA ASP A 75 -10.22 -22.50 -9.91
C ASP A 75 -11.20 -21.46 -9.33
N PRO A 76 -12.21 -20.97 -10.10
CA PRO A 76 -13.13 -19.94 -9.64
C PRO A 76 -13.86 -20.26 -8.33
N GLN A 77 -14.23 -21.53 -8.09
CA GLN A 77 -14.87 -21.92 -6.83
C GLN A 77 -13.89 -21.87 -5.65
N LEU A 78 -12.62 -22.21 -5.88
CA LEU A 78 -11.56 -22.06 -4.88
C LEU A 78 -11.20 -20.59 -4.62
N ALA A 79 -11.18 -19.76 -5.67
CA ALA A 79 -10.99 -18.31 -5.57
C ALA A 79 -12.10 -17.66 -4.74
N GLU A 80 -13.36 -18.01 -5.02
CA GLU A 80 -14.50 -17.56 -4.20
C GLU A 80 -14.33 -18.02 -2.75
N LYS A 81 -13.97 -19.29 -2.52
CA LYS A 81 -13.72 -19.82 -1.17
C LYS A 81 -12.64 -19.01 -0.42
N ALA A 82 -11.55 -18.64 -1.09
CA ALA A 82 -10.50 -17.81 -0.51
C ALA A 82 -11.04 -16.45 -0.03
N MET A 83 -11.88 -15.78 -0.83
CA MET A 83 -12.49 -14.50 -0.49
C MET A 83 -13.43 -14.56 0.74
N HIS A 84 -13.94 -15.73 1.08
CA HIS A 84 -14.71 -15.98 2.31
C HIS A 84 -13.83 -16.37 3.51
N GLY A 85 -12.55 -16.68 3.28
CA GLY A 85 -11.61 -17.21 4.26
C GLY A 85 -10.66 -16.20 4.91
N LEU A 86 -10.96 -14.89 4.90
CA LEU A 86 -10.08 -13.89 5.52
C LEU A 86 -9.85 -14.20 7.01
N ARG A 87 -8.58 -14.41 7.38
CA ARG A 87 -8.07 -14.78 8.71
C ARG A 87 -8.60 -16.12 9.23
N ALA A 88 -9.12 -16.97 8.34
CA ALA A 88 -9.51 -18.32 8.70
C ALA A 88 -8.27 -19.22 8.79
N PHE A 89 -8.34 -20.23 9.65
CA PHE A 89 -7.38 -21.34 9.63
C PHE A 89 -7.88 -22.38 8.64
N SER A 90 -7.07 -22.69 7.63
CA SER A 90 -7.38 -23.75 6.67
C SER A 90 -7.51 -25.09 7.40
N GLN A 91 -8.61 -25.81 7.17
CA GLN A 91 -8.90 -27.10 7.82
C GLN A 91 -8.48 -28.28 6.93
N ASN A 92 -8.63 -28.14 5.61
CA ASN A 92 -8.39 -29.21 4.65
C ASN A 92 -7.46 -28.76 3.51
N GLY A 93 -6.66 -27.71 3.73
CA GLY A 93 -5.76 -27.16 2.72
C GLY A 93 -6.45 -26.23 1.72
N GLU A 94 -7.69 -25.82 1.97
CA GLU A 94 -8.33 -24.77 1.19
C GLU A 94 -7.56 -23.44 1.27
N PRO A 95 -7.59 -22.64 0.18
CA PRO A 95 -7.02 -21.31 0.21
C PRO A 95 -7.79 -20.40 1.16
N VAL A 96 -7.04 -19.59 1.90
CA VAL A 96 -7.52 -18.60 2.86
C VAL A 96 -6.60 -17.39 2.77
N PHE A 97 -7.14 -16.19 3.02
CA PHE A 97 -6.31 -14.98 3.10
C PHE A 97 -5.85 -14.74 4.53
N GLN A 98 -4.57 -14.41 4.70
CA GLN A 98 -4.01 -14.02 5.99
C GLN A 98 -4.49 -12.63 6.42
N SER A 99 -4.07 -12.20 7.61
CA SER A 99 -4.47 -10.89 8.16
C SER A 99 -4.01 -9.70 7.32
N TYR A 100 -2.86 -9.87 6.67
CA TYR A 100 -2.08 -8.94 5.87
C TYR A 100 -1.46 -9.76 4.72
N HIS A 101 -0.95 -9.12 3.67
CA HIS A 101 -0.29 -9.85 2.58
C HIS A 101 0.77 -10.81 3.10
N SER A 102 0.74 -12.02 2.59
CA SER A 102 1.56 -13.16 2.98
C SER A 102 1.98 -13.95 1.74
N ALA A 103 3.11 -14.65 1.84
CA ALA A 103 3.57 -15.57 0.79
C ALA A 103 2.64 -16.78 0.60
N TYR A 104 1.69 -17.01 1.51
CA TYR A 104 0.70 -18.08 1.44
C TYR A 104 -0.65 -17.64 0.87
N ASP A 105 -0.84 -16.35 0.61
CA ASP A 105 -2.08 -15.84 0.05
C ASP A 105 -2.16 -16.20 -1.44
N SER A 106 -3.37 -16.44 -1.97
CA SER A 106 -3.53 -16.76 -3.39
C SER A 106 -3.19 -15.61 -4.34
N ASP A 107 -2.91 -14.40 -3.86
CA ASP A 107 -2.40 -13.29 -4.67
C ASP A 107 -0.92 -12.96 -4.36
N HIS A 108 -0.15 -13.93 -3.89
CA HIS A 108 1.25 -13.74 -3.48
C HIS A 108 2.24 -13.36 -4.60
N HIS A 109 1.85 -13.43 -5.87
CA HIS A 109 2.77 -13.18 -6.99
C HIS A 109 3.22 -11.72 -7.06
N ASN A 110 4.53 -11.50 -6.90
CA ASN A 110 5.17 -10.17 -6.84
C ASN A 110 4.62 -9.26 -5.72
N PHE A 111 4.08 -9.85 -4.64
CA PHE A 111 3.71 -9.12 -3.43
C PHE A 111 4.67 -9.44 -2.29
N LEU A 112 5.12 -8.41 -1.59
CA LEU A 112 5.93 -8.58 -0.40
C LEU A 112 5.03 -8.78 0.82
N PRO A 113 5.33 -9.74 1.71
CA PRO A 113 4.64 -9.88 2.98
C PRO A 113 4.72 -8.58 3.78
N SER A 114 3.57 -8.07 4.25
CA SER A 114 3.48 -6.67 4.70
C SER A 114 3.18 -6.47 6.18
N GLY A 115 3.13 -7.54 6.98
CA GLY A 115 2.69 -7.46 8.39
C GLY A 115 3.53 -6.58 9.32
N THR A 116 4.80 -6.30 8.98
CA THR A 116 5.69 -5.43 9.76
C THR A 116 5.81 -4.08 9.07
N VAL A 117 5.23 -3.03 9.65
CA VAL A 117 5.32 -1.67 9.09
C VAL A 117 6.78 -1.22 8.93
N GLY A 118 7.09 -0.54 7.83
CA GLY A 118 8.39 0.10 7.59
C GLY A 118 9.49 -0.81 7.01
N ILE A 119 9.26 -2.12 6.94
CA ILE A 119 10.20 -3.08 6.35
C ILE A 119 9.87 -3.40 4.88
N PRO A 120 8.63 -3.75 4.49
CA PRO A 120 8.30 -4.14 3.13
C PRO A 120 8.64 -3.08 2.07
N PRO A 121 8.37 -1.78 2.27
CA PRO A 121 8.78 -0.75 1.30
C PRO A 121 10.30 -0.64 1.12
N VAL A 122 11.06 -0.88 2.19
CA VAL A 122 12.54 -0.87 2.16
C VAL A 122 13.05 -2.12 1.43
N ASN A 123 12.51 -3.29 1.74
CA ASN A 123 12.83 -4.53 1.01
C ASN A 123 12.51 -4.40 -0.48
N LEU A 124 11.40 -3.73 -0.82
CA LEU A 124 11.02 -3.46 -2.20
C LEU A 124 12.07 -2.60 -2.93
N GLY A 125 12.61 -1.57 -2.28
CA GLY A 125 13.68 -0.75 -2.84
C GLY A 125 14.98 -1.53 -3.06
N TYR A 126 15.37 -2.39 -2.12
CA TYR A 126 16.52 -3.28 -2.32
C TYR A 126 16.28 -4.36 -3.38
N LEU A 127 15.04 -4.80 -3.59
CA LEU A 127 14.70 -5.67 -4.72
C LEU A 127 14.85 -4.92 -6.06
N ALA A 128 14.44 -3.65 -6.12
CA ALA A 128 14.68 -2.80 -7.29
C ALA A 128 16.19 -2.67 -7.60
N LEU A 129 17.01 -2.46 -6.56
CA LEU A 129 18.46 -2.46 -6.69
C LEU A 129 19.00 -3.80 -7.20
N ALA A 130 18.48 -4.92 -6.72
CA ALA A 130 18.90 -6.25 -7.20
C ALA A 130 18.57 -6.44 -8.70
N TYR A 131 17.44 -5.93 -9.17
CA TYR A 131 17.08 -5.92 -10.60
C TYR A 131 18.04 -5.07 -11.42
N LEU A 132 18.36 -3.85 -10.95
CA LEU A 132 19.33 -2.97 -11.59
C LEU A 132 20.71 -3.65 -11.68
N TYR A 133 21.19 -4.18 -10.55
CA TYR A 133 22.46 -4.90 -10.48
C TYR A 133 22.51 -6.07 -11.49
N ALA A 134 21.48 -6.91 -11.53
CA ALA A 134 21.42 -8.03 -12.46
C ALA A 134 21.46 -7.56 -13.92
N LYS A 135 20.73 -6.49 -14.26
CA LYS A 135 20.73 -5.88 -15.60
C LYS A 135 22.12 -5.37 -15.99
N GLU A 136 22.81 -4.66 -15.09
CA GLU A 136 24.17 -4.15 -15.33
C GLU A 136 25.22 -5.26 -15.49
N HIS A 137 24.97 -6.44 -14.90
CA HIS A 137 25.84 -7.62 -15.02
C HIS A 137 25.45 -8.54 -16.18
N GLY A 138 24.58 -8.08 -17.10
CA GLY A 138 24.23 -8.81 -18.32
C GLY A 138 23.23 -9.95 -18.11
N PHE A 139 22.61 -10.06 -16.93
CA PHE A 139 21.51 -11.00 -16.72
C PHE A 139 20.23 -10.46 -17.35
N LYS A 140 19.39 -11.38 -17.85
CA LYS A 140 18.07 -11.04 -18.34
C LYS A 140 17.11 -10.94 -17.16
N VAL A 141 16.64 -9.73 -16.89
CA VAL A 141 15.56 -9.46 -15.93
C VAL A 141 14.36 -8.85 -16.66
N PRO A 142 13.12 -9.15 -16.25
CA PRO A 142 11.95 -8.44 -16.76
C PRO A 142 12.03 -6.94 -16.45
N ASP A 143 11.42 -6.13 -17.29
CA ASP A 143 11.14 -4.73 -16.95
C ASP A 143 10.03 -4.70 -15.90
N ALA A 144 10.31 -4.09 -14.76
CA ALA A 144 9.43 -4.11 -13.60
C ALA A 144 9.52 -2.78 -12.85
N HIS A 145 8.37 -2.29 -12.42
CA HIS A 145 8.26 -1.18 -11.48
C HIS A 145 8.00 -1.69 -10.07
N PHE A 146 8.46 -0.92 -9.08
CA PHE A 146 8.42 -1.27 -7.66
C PHE A 146 7.52 -0.26 -6.93
N TRP A 147 6.28 -0.65 -6.63
CA TRP A 147 5.28 0.20 -6.01
C TRP A 147 5.12 -0.11 -4.52
N ALA A 148 5.35 0.88 -3.66
CA ALA A 148 5.01 0.78 -2.24
C ALA A 148 3.83 1.69 -1.91
N LEU A 149 2.71 1.15 -1.44
CA LEU A 149 1.62 1.93 -0.84
C LEU A 149 1.77 1.90 0.67
N ILE A 150 2.03 3.05 1.27
CA ILE A 150 2.54 3.19 2.63
C ILE A 150 1.60 4.09 3.43
N GLY A 151 1.38 3.78 4.70
CA GLY A 151 0.71 4.74 5.58
C GLY A 151 1.61 5.93 5.93
N ASP A 152 1.04 7.12 6.11
CA ASP A 152 1.79 8.26 6.67
C ASP A 152 2.44 7.94 8.04
N SER A 153 1.89 6.98 8.79
CA SER A 153 2.37 6.54 10.12
C SER A 153 3.54 5.59 10.00
N GLU A 154 3.45 4.70 9.03
CA GLU A 154 4.53 3.81 8.66
C GLU A 154 5.74 4.57 8.13
N PHE A 155 5.54 5.70 7.43
CA PHE A 155 6.65 6.55 7.00
C PHE A 155 7.46 7.16 8.18
N ARG A 156 7.02 7.03 9.43
CA ARG A 156 7.79 7.45 10.61
C ARG A 156 8.79 6.41 11.12
N GLU A 157 8.74 5.18 10.59
CA GLU A 157 9.69 4.14 10.94
C GLU A 157 11.11 4.55 10.54
N GLY A 158 12.08 4.31 11.41
CA GLY A 158 13.48 4.73 11.19
C GLY A 158 14.06 4.16 9.89
N SER A 159 13.73 2.90 9.61
CA SER A 159 14.14 2.19 8.39
C SER A 159 13.74 2.91 7.11
N MET A 160 12.60 3.59 7.10
CA MET A 160 12.12 4.33 5.94
C MET A 160 13.08 5.48 5.62
N TYR A 161 13.41 6.31 6.60
CA TYR A 161 14.30 7.46 6.42
C TYR A 161 15.72 7.05 6.05
N GLU A 162 16.25 6.01 6.70
CA GLU A 162 17.60 5.52 6.46
C GLU A 162 17.79 4.99 5.04
N ALA A 163 16.74 4.39 4.45
CA ALA A 163 16.81 3.83 3.11
C ALA A 163 16.64 4.87 1.99
N MET A 164 15.99 6.01 2.25
CA MET A 164 15.73 7.04 1.23
C MET A 164 16.99 7.53 0.50
N PRO A 165 18.06 7.99 1.18
CA PRO A 165 19.25 8.47 0.49
C PRO A 165 19.93 7.32 -0.27
N ASP A 166 19.92 6.10 0.27
CA ASP A 166 20.54 4.93 -0.36
C ASP A 166 19.93 4.64 -1.74
N PHE A 167 18.61 4.74 -1.86
CA PHE A 167 17.88 4.54 -3.11
C PHE A 167 18.10 5.69 -4.11
N ALA A 168 18.21 6.93 -3.64
CA ALA A 168 18.49 8.09 -4.48
C ALA A 168 19.92 8.07 -5.02
N GLU A 169 20.91 7.74 -4.19
CA GLU A 169 22.33 7.61 -4.56
C GLU A 169 22.56 6.54 -5.64
N ARG A 170 21.68 5.55 -5.72
CA ARG A 170 21.69 4.47 -6.73
C ARG A 170 20.80 4.74 -7.93
N GLU A 171 20.18 5.91 -7.99
CA GLU A 171 19.34 6.35 -9.11
C GLU A 171 18.21 5.35 -9.44
N LEU A 172 17.56 4.79 -8.41
CA LEU A 172 16.47 3.82 -8.57
C LEU A 172 15.19 4.46 -9.15
N GLY A 173 15.19 4.74 -10.46
CA GLY A 173 14.11 5.46 -11.16
C GLY A 173 12.82 4.66 -11.38
N ASN A 174 12.80 3.37 -11.06
CA ASN A 174 11.63 2.49 -11.16
C ASN A 174 11.05 2.11 -9.78
N LEU A 175 11.38 2.87 -8.73
CA LEU A 175 10.82 2.74 -7.39
C LEU A 175 9.87 3.91 -7.10
N THR A 176 8.66 3.62 -6.62
CA THR A 176 7.72 4.65 -6.20
C THR A 176 7.10 4.33 -4.85
N TRP A 177 7.28 5.25 -3.91
CA TRP A 177 6.61 5.23 -2.62
C TRP A 177 5.41 6.17 -2.66
N ILE A 178 4.22 5.61 -2.43
CA ILE A 178 2.94 6.31 -2.38
C ILE A 178 2.52 6.38 -0.92
N ILE A 179 2.55 7.59 -0.34
CA ILE A 179 2.16 7.81 1.04
C ILE A 179 0.67 8.15 1.09
N ASP A 180 -0.15 7.23 1.62
CA ASP A 180 -1.54 7.47 1.95
C ASP A 180 -1.64 8.40 3.17
N TYR A 181 -1.68 9.70 2.86
CA TYR A 181 -1.70 10.78 3.85
C TYR A 181 -3.12 11.10 4.31
N ASN A 182 -3.62 10.30 5.25
CA ASN A 182 -4.95 10.46 5.84
C ASN A 182 -4.95 11.23 7.18
N ARG A 183 -3.77 11.65 7.67
CA ARG A 183 -3.57 12.48 8.87
C ARG A 183 -3.91 11.78 10.20
N GLN A 184 -4.08 10.47 10.19
CA GLN A 184 -4.49 9.69 11.36
C GLN A 184 -3.48 8.55 11.63
N SER A 185 -3.24 8.27 12.90
CA SER A 185 -2.65 7.01 13.35
C SER A 185 -3.75 6.13 13.96
N LEU A 186 -3.37 4.98 14.53
CA LEU A 186 -4.30 4.08 15.20
C LEU A 186 -5.04 4.76 16.37
N ASP A 187 -4.32 5.59 17.13
CA ASP A 187 -4.82 6.21 18.36
C ASP A 187 -5.32 7.65 18.18
N GLY A 188 -5.44 8.11 16.93
CA GLY A 188 -6.13 9.35 16.59
C GLY A 188 -5.35 10.29 15.69
N GLN A 189 -5.74 11.57 15.74
CA GLN A 189 -5.15 12.58 14.89
C GLN A 189 -3.69 12.82 15.24
N ARG A 190 -2.87 12.97 14.21
CA ARG A 190 -1.47 13.34 14.38
C ARG A 190 -1.32 14.66 15.11
N ILE A 191 -0.46 14.65 16.12
CA ILE A 191 0.01 15.87 16.77
C ILE A 191 1.03 16.54 15.84
N VAL A 192 0.71 17.76 15.39
CA VAL A 192 1.57 18.57 14.52
C VAL A 192 1.78 19.92 15.18
N ASN A 193 3.05 20.28 15.43
CA ASN A 193 3.40 21.61 15.90
C ASN A 193 3.75 22.48 14.69
N LYS A 194 2.78 23.25 14.20
CA LYS A 194 2.92 24.06 12.98
C LYS A 194 4.04 25.11 13.08
N GLU A 195 4.27 25.68 14.27
CA GLU A 195 5.30 26.69 14.49
C GLU A 195 6.70 26.10 14.34
N ILE A 196 6.98 24.98 15.02
CA ILE A 196 8.29 24.32 14.96
C ILE A 196 8.54 23.70 13.58
N MET A 197 7.50 23.09 12.99
CA MET A 197 7.63 22.38 11.71
C MET A 197 7.59 23.33 10.49
N GLY A 198 7.17 24.58 10.68
CA GLY A 198 6.98 25.55 9.61
C GLY A 198 6.04 25.01 8.52
N GLY A 199 4.93 24.41 8.94
CA GLY A 199 3.95 23.75 8.06
C GLY A 199 3.24 22.55 8.71
N ASN A 200 2.49 21.82 7.89
CA ASN A 200 1.82 20.58 8.28
C ASN A 200 2.76 19.37 8.13
N ASP A 201 2.36 18.19 8.59
CA ASP A 201 3.21 16.99 8.51
C ASP A 201 3.49 16.56 7.06
N ASN A 202 2.60 16.82 6.09
CA ASN A 202 2.91 16.60 4.66
C ASN A 202 4.08 17.49 4.20
N THR A 203 4.16 18.74 4.66
CA THR A 203 5.29 19.63 4.37
C THR A 203 6.59 19.05 4.89
N ARG A 204 6.58 18.46 6.10
CA ARG A 204 7.76 17.76 6.64
C ARG A 204 8.11 16.55 5.78
N ILE A 205 7.14 15.70 5.47
CA ILE A 205 7.35 14.49 4.64
C ILE A 205 8.00 14.87 3.31
N ARG A 206 7.44 15.87 2.60
CA ARG A 206 7.98 16.35 1.33
C ARG A 206 9.42 16.87 1.49
N ARG A 207 9.67 17.78 2.42
CA ARG A 207 11.02 18.35 2.63
C ARG A 207 12.04 17.28 2.98
N THR A 208 11.67 16.30 3.81
CA THR A 208 12.54 15.17 4.14
C THR A 208 12.84 14.33 2.90
N ALA A 209 11.84 14.05 2.07
CA ALA A 209 12.03 13.27 0.86
C ALA A 209 12.92 13.99 -0.17
N GLU A 210 12.62 15.26 -0.45
CA GLU A 210 13.43 16.11 -1.34
C GLU A 210 14.89 16.23 -0.86
N ALA A 211 15.10 16.41 0.44
CA ALA A 211 16.44 16.48 1.02
C ALA A 211 17.23 15.18 0.89
N ASN A 212 16.55 14.04 0.74
CA ASN A 212 17.17 12.74 0.51
C ASN A 212 17.15 12.34 -0.99
N GLY A 213 16.98 13.30 -1.90
CA GLY A 213 17.13 13.09 -3.33
C GLY A 213 15.91 12.50 -4.05
N TRP A 214 14.74 12.49 -3.41
CA TRP A 214 13.51 12.00 -4.05
C TRP A 214 12.74 13.11 -4.78
N GLU A 215 12.17 12.75 -5.92
CA GLU A 215 11.10 13.54 -6.53
C GLU A 215 9.80 13.34 -5.75
N VAL A 216 9.12 14.45 -5.40
CA VAL A 216 7.87 14.41 -4.65
C VAL A 216 6.74 15.04 -5.44
N ILE A 217 5.66 14.28 -5.60
CA ILE A 217 4.41 14.73 -6.21
C ILE A 217 3.31 14.76 -5.15
N GLU A 218 2.85 15.97 -4.78
CA GLU A 218 1.74 16.14 -3.83
C GLU A 218 0.38 16.13 -4.54
N VAL A 219 -0.45 15.13 -4.26
CA VAL A 219 -1.82 15.01 -4.78
C VAL A 219 -2.83 15.42 -3.72
N GLN A 220 -2.93 16.73 -3.48
CA GLN A 220 -3.71 17.26 -2.33
C GLN A 220 -5.19 17.52 -2.63
N HIS A 221 -5.50 18.01 -3.85
CA HIS A 221 -6.84 18.50 -4.19
C HIS A 221 -7.33 17.92 -5.51
N GLY A 222 -8.56 17.39 -5.51
CA GLY A 222 -9.24 16.93 -6.72
C GLY A 222 -9.73 18.07 -7.62
N SER A 223 -10.21 17.73 -8.81
CA SER A 223 -10.65 18.68 -9.84
C SER A 223 -11.65 19.72 -9.33
N PHE A 224 -12.63 19.30 -8.52
CA PHE A 224 -13.64 20.19 -7.95
C PHE A 224 -13.04 21.31 -7.10
N ARG A 225 -12.08 21.00 -6.21
CA ARG A 225 -11.42 22.02 -5.39
C ARG A 225 -10.55 22.94 -6.24
N ARG A 226 -9.82 22.38 -7.22
CA ARG A 226 -9.00 23.17 -8.14
C ARG A 226 -9.85 24.15 -8.95
N GLU A 227 -11.05 23.76 -9.36
CA GLU A 227 -12.00 24.67 -10.02
C GLU A 227 -12.44 25.81 -9.08
N LEU A 228 -12.71 25.50 -7.81
CA LEU A 228 -13.09 26.51 -6.81
C LEU A 228 -11.96 27.50 -6.53
N PHE A 229 -10.69 27.06 -6.51
CA PHE A 229 -9.54 27.94 -6.33
C PHE A 229 -9.40 28.95 -7.48
N GLY A 230 -9.85 28.61 -8.69
CA GLY A 230 -9.87 29.54 -9.83
C GLY A 230 -10.96 30.61 -9.78
N ARG A 231 -11.86 30.59 -8.79
CA ARG A 231 -12.96 31.56 -8.64
C ARG A 231 -12.53 32.76 -7.80
N LYS A 232 -13.30 33.85 -7.84
CA LYS A 232 -13.07 35.02 -6.99
C LYS A 232 -13.09 34.63 -5.50
N GLY A 233 -12.02 34.95 -4.77
CA GLY A 233 -11.83 34.54 -3.37
C GLY A 233 -11.24 33.12 -3.21
N GLY A 234 -10.84 32.49 -4.32
CA GLY A 234 -10.34 31.12 -4.34
C GLY A 234 -8.97 30.97 -3.69
N ASP A 235 -8.10 31.98 -3.79
CA ASP A 235 -6.78 32.00 -3.13
C ASP A 235 -6.92 31.96 -1.60
N GLU A 236 -7.82 32.78 -1.03
CA GLU A 236 -8.11 32.76 0.40
C GLU A 236 -8.72 31.42 0.84
N PHE A 237 -9.60 30.83 0.00
CA PHE A 237 -10.18 29.52 0.28
C PHE A 237 -9.14 28.40 0.24
N GLN A 238 -8.23 28.44 -0.73
CA GLN A 238 -7.12 27.50 -0.82
C GLN A 238 -6.24 27.61 0.42
N ASN A 239 -5.83 28.84 0.77
CA ASN A 239 -5.01 29.11 1.94
C ASN A 239 -5.66 28.60 3.24
N PHE A 240 -6.98 28.77 3.38
CA PHE A 240 -7.75 28.25 4.53
C PHE A 240 -7.74 26.72 4.63
N LEU A 241 -7.71 25.99 3.50
CA LEU A 241 -7.66 24.52 3.52
C LEU A 241 -6.25 23.96 3.74
N GLU A 242 -5.23 24.72 3.37
CA GLU A 242 -3.83 24.31 3.40
C GLU A 242 -3.13 24.67 4.72
N ASN A 243 -3.58 25.72 5.41
CA ASN A 243 -2.98 26.24 6.65
C ASN A 243 -3.89 26.12 7.87
#